data_AF-A0A383ENA9-F1
#
_entry.id   AF-A0A383ENA9-F1
#
_cell.length_a   1.000
_cell.length_b   1.000
_cell.length_c   1.000
_cell.angle_alpha   90.00
_cell.angle_beta   90.00
_cell.angle_gamma   90.00
#
_symmetry.space_group_name_H-M   'P 1'
#
loop_
_entity.id
_entity.type
_entity.pdbx_description
1 polymer ?
#
loop_
_entity_poly.entity_id
_entity_poly.type
_entity_poly.pdbx_seq_one_letter_code
_entity_poly.pdbx_strand_id
1 'polypeptide(L)' 'MSISADWFEETIKEIPKSKSVDLDGIKIHYLLWGDTNKPGLFLIHGYSAHAHWWDFIAPSFLEDYCVVAIDLS' A
#
# COMPACT_ATOMS: atom_id res chain seq x y z
N MET A 1 9.84 21.94 -15.28
CA MET A 1 9.86 22.22 -13.84
C MET A 1 8.68 21.46 -13.27
N SER A 2 8.91 20.39 -12.50
CA SER A 2 7.80 19.67 -11.87
C SER A 2 7.19 20.56 -10.79
N ILE A 3 5.86 20.58 -10.69
CA ILE A 3 5.11 21.42 -9.73
C ILE A 3 4.70 20.58 -8.49
N SER A 4 5.26 19.38 -8.33
CA SER A 4 5.02 18.52 -7.17
C SER A 4 5.77 19.04 -5.95
N ALA A 5 5.15 18.88 -4.78
CA ALA A 5 5.83 19.14 -3.52
C ALA A 5 6.85 18.03 -3.22
N ASP A 6 8.01 18.39 -2.66
CA ASP A 6 9.11 17.46 -2.39
C ASP A 6 8.69 16.23 -1.58
N TRP A 7 7.79 16.42 -0.61
CA TRP A 7 7.27 15.30 0.20
C TRP A 7 6.58 14.23 -0.66
N PHE A 8 5.88 14.63 -1.72
CA PHE A 8 5.17 13.70 -2.58
C PHE A 8 6.15 12.87 -3.42
N GLU A 9 7.17 13.52 -3.97
CA GLU A 9 8.22 12.85 -4.76
C GLU A 9 9.02 11.85 -3.94
N GLU A 10 9.32 12.16 -2.67
CA GLU A 10 9.99 11.21 -1.78
C GLU A 10 9.09 10.02 -1.44
N THR A 11 7.83 10.28 -1.15
CA THR A 11 6.87 9.25 -0.73
C THR A 11 6.66 8.20 -1.82
N ILE A 12 6.48 8.61 -3.08
CA ILE A 12 6.23 7.67 -4.19
C ILE A 12 7.45 6.82 -4.58
N LYS A 13 8.64 7.07 -4.01
CA LYS A 13 9.81 6.18 -4.19
C LYS A 13 9.69 4.89 -3.39
N GLU A 14 8.84 4.86 -2.35
CA GLU A 14 8.57 3.67 -1.56
C GLU A 14 7.59 2.75 -2.30
N ILE A 15 8.14 1.92 -3.19
CA ILE A 15 7.36 1.03 -4.06
C ILE A 15 6.84 -0.17 -3.26
N PRO A 16 5.52 -0.44 -3.26
CA PRO A 16 4.97 -1.62 -2.60
C PRO A 16 5.44 -2.92 -3.23
N LYS A 17 5.50 -3.96 -2.41
CA LYS A 17 5.56 -5.33 -2.90
C LYS A 17 4.15 -5.80 -3.27
N SER A 18 3.96 -6.12 -4.54
CA SER A 18 2.75 -6.81 -5.02
C SER A 18 2.74 -8.26 -4.53
N LYS A 19 1.65 -8.66 -3.87
CA LYS A 19 1.47 -9.98 -3.26
C LYS A 19 0.06 -10.51 -3.52
N SER A 20 -0.11 -11.81 -3.32
CA SER A 20 -1.41 -12.45 -3.37
C SER A 20 -1.49 -13.61 -2.39
N VAL A 21 -2.70 -13.88 -1.90
CA VAL A 21 -3.04 -15.09 -1.16
C VAL A 21 -4.13 -15.84 -1.92
N ASP A 22 -4.05 -17.17 -1.91
CA ASP A 22 -5.11 -18.04 -2.43
C ASP A 22 -6.00 -18.46 -1.26
N LEU A 23 -7.31 -18.25 -1.40
CA LEU A 23 -8.33 -18.70 -0.46
C LEU A 23 -9.39 -19.46 -1.26
N ASP A 24 -9.41 -20.79 -1.11
CA ASP A 24 -10.36 -21.67 -1.81
C ASP A 24 -10.39 -21.46 -3.34
N GLY A 25 -9.22 -21.23 -3.95
CA GLY A 25 -9.09 -20.97 -5.40
C GLY A 25 -9.40 -19.53 -5.81
N ILE A 26 -9.74 -18.66 -4.86
CA ILE A 26 -9.89 -17.22 -5.08
C ILE A 26 -8.56 -16.54 -4.78
N LYS A 27 -7.96 -15.92 -5.80
CA LYS A 27 -6.74 -15.13 -5.64
C LYS A 27 -7.10 -13.72 -5.16
N ILE A 28 -6.70 -13.40 -3.93
CA ILE A 28 -6.84 -12.07 -3.34
C ILE A 28 -5.49 -11.35 -3.49
N HIS A 29 -5.48 -10.22 -4.19
CA HIS A 29 -4.30 -9.38 -4.37
C HIS A 29 -4.21 -8.31 -3.28
N TYR A 30 -2.98 -7.99 -2.88
CA TYR A 30 -2.70 -6.87 -1.99
C TYR A 30 -1.29 -6.29 -2.24
N LEU A 31 -1.11 -5.04 -1.81
CA LEU A 31 0.16 -4.33 -1.74
C LEU A 31 0.68 -4.34 -0.31
N LEU A 32 2.00 -4.45 -0.17
CA LEU A 32 2.71 -4.53 1.11
C LEU A 32 3.86 -3.52 1.13
N TRP A 33 3.90 -2.65 2.14
CA TRP A 33 5.01 -1.75 2.42
C TRP A 33 5.62 -2.04 3.80
N GLY A 34 6.93 -1.79 3.92
CA GLY A 34 7.63 -1.83 5.20
C GLY A 34 8.05 -3.23 5.68
N ASP A 35 8.37 -3.30 6.97
CA ASP A 35 8.90 -4.49 7.64
C ASP A 35 7.77 -5.35 8.21
N THR A 36 7.69 -6.61 7.76
CA THR A 36 6.67 -7.58 8.18
C THR A 36 6.76 -8.01 9.64
N ASN A 37 7.80 -7.61 10.37
CA ASN A 37 7.91 -7.84 11.82
C ASN A 37 7.24 -6.73 12.66
N LYS A 38 6.81 -5.62 12.04
CA LYS A 38 6.08 -4.54 12.72
C LYS A 38 4.57 -4.83 12.81
N PRO A 39 3.83 -4.18 13.72
CA PRO A 39 2.36 -4.26 13.75
C PRO A 39 1.74 -3.97 12.38
N GLY A 40 0.72 -4.72 12.01
CA GLY A 40 0.02 -4.55 10.74
C GLY A 40 -0.94 -3.35 10.76
N LEU A 41 -0.88 -2.50 9.73
CA LEU A 41 -1.90 -1.50 9.40
C LEU A 41 -2.56 -1.90 8.09
N PHE A 42 -3.86 -2.18 8.12
CA PHE A 42 -4.62 -2.64 6.96
C PHE A 42 -5.50 -1.53 6.39
N LEU A 43 -5.27 -1.17 5.12
CA LEU A 43 -5.96 -0.11 4.41
C LEU A 43 -6.99 -0.70 3.44
N ILE A 44 -8.21 -0.17 3.50
CA ILE A 44 -9.33 -0.56 2.65
C ILE A 44 -9.75 0.65 1.83
N HIS A 45 -9.71 0.53 0.51
CA HIS A 45 -10.13 1.61 -0.38
C HIS A 45 -11.66 1.69 -0.50
N GLY A 46 -12.16 2.84 -0.96
CA GLY A 46 -13.58 3.05 -1.23
C GLY A 46 -14.05 2.44 -2.56
N TYR A 47 -15.33 2.67 -2.89
CA TYR A 47 -15.93 2.22 -4.15
C TYR A 47 -15.19 2.79 -5.37
N SER A 48 -15.00 1.95 -6.40
CA SER A 48 -14.35 2.32 -7.67
C SER A 48 -12.89 2.79 -7.56
N ALA A 49 -12.17 2.37 -6.51
CA ALA A 49 -10.74 2.61 -6.31
C ALA A 49 -9.93 1.29 -6.32
N HIS A 50 -8.63 1.36 -6.03
CA HIS A 50 -7.73 0.21 -5.94
C HIS A 50 -6.58 0.49 -4.95
N ALA A 51 -5.79 -0.54 -4.60
CA ALA A 51 -4.76 -0.49 -3.57
C ALA A 51 -3.69 0.60 -3.82
N HIS A 52 -3.34 0.90 -5.07
CA HIS A 52 -2.37 1.95 -5.41
C HIS A 52 -2.81 3.39 -5.06
N TRP A 53 -4.07 3.61 -4.67
CA TRP A 53 -4.48 4.92 -4.13
C TRP A 53 -3.77 5.27 -2.82
N TRP A 54 -3.13 4.30 -2.20
CA TRP A 54 -2.36 4.46 -0.98
C TRP A 54 -0.86 4.66 -1.23
N ASP A 55 -0.37 4.67 -2.48
CA ASP A 55 1.07 4.78 -2.79
C ASP A 55 1.73 6.01 -2.14
N PHE A 56 1.01 7.13 -2.08
CA PHE A 56 1.49 8.38 -1.47
C PHE A 56 1.05 8.58 -0.01
N ILE A 57 0.41 7.58 0.60
CA ILE A 57 -0.12 7.64 1.98
C ILE A 57 0.57 6.60 2.85
N ALA A 58 0.68 5.36 2.37
CA ALA A 58 1.29 4.24 3.08
C ALA A 58 2.71 4.56 3.62
N PRO A 59 3.58 5.29 2.89
CA PRO A 59 4.94 5.53 3.38
C PRO A 59 5.02 6.35 4.68
N SER A 60 3.98 7.16 4.97
CA SER A 60 3.92 7.94 6.21
C SER A 60 3.78 7.09 7.48
N PHE A 61 3.46 5.80 7.35
CA PHE A 61 3.24 4.89 8.47
C PHE A 61 4.37 3.87 8.67
N LEU A 62 5.39 3.85 7.80
CA LEU A 62 6.41 2.78 7.80
C LEU A 62 7.39 2.83 8.96
N GLU A 63 7.44 3.95 9.68
CA GLU A 63 8.20 4.04 10.93
C GLU A 63 7.65 3.05 11.98
N ASP A 64 6.34 2.93 12.08
CA ASP A 64 5.68 2.16 13.14
C ASP A 64 5.00 0.87 12.65
N TYR A 65 4.61 0.80 11.37
CA TYR A 65 3.74 -0.26 10.87
C TYR A 65 4.28 -0.99 9.64
N CYS A 66 3.83 -2.24 9.50
CA CYS A 66 3.76 -2.97 8.25
C CYS A 66 2.44 -2.62 7.56
N VAL A 67 2.47 -1.89 6.45
CA VAL A 67 1.25 -1.41 5.79
C VAL A 67 0.82 -2.39 4.71
N VAL A 68 -0.46 -2.75 4.71
CA VAL A 68 -1.09 -3.63 3.72
C VAL A 68 -2.29 -2.94 3.11
N ALA A 69 -2.44 -2.96 1.79
CA ALA A 69 -3.66 -2.49 1.10
C ALA A 69 -4.19 -3.56 0.15
N ILE A 70 -5.45 -3.94 0.30
CA ILE A 70 -6.11 -4.97 -0.52
C ILE A 70 -6.75 -4.38 -1.78
N ASP A 71 -6.75 -5.11 -2.88
CA ASP A 71 -7.62 -4.84 -4.04
C ASP A 71 -8.98 -5.53 -3.82
N LEU A 72 -10.06 -4.75 -3.77
CA LEU A 72 -11.43 -5.26 -3.72
C LEU A 72 -11.99 -5.43 -5.15
N SER A 73 -12.71 -6.52 -5.38
CA SER A 73 -13.35 -6.88 -6.66
C SER A 73 -14.60 -6.06 -6.97
#